data_AF-A0AAU9TZS7-F1
#
_entry.id   AF-A0AAU9TZS7-F1
#
_cell.length_a   1.000
_cell.length_b   1.000
_cell.length_c   1.000
_cell.angle_alpha   90.00
_cell.angle_beta   90.00
_cell.angle_gamma   90.00
#
_symmetry.space_group_name_H-M   'P 1'
#
loop_
_entity.id
_entity.type
_entity.pdbx_description
1 polymer ?
#
loop_
_entity_poly.entity_id
_entity_poly.type
_entity_poly.pdbx_seq_one_letter_code
_entity_poly.pdbx_strand_id
1 'polypeptide(L)'
;MNAASAWYTLCSAGQARRLQVQQNRCLRLIVRAPRYVRNDVIHRDTNTPTVQEYVRKLARAMFARADNDACIYLHGIAPLHARPPEGRPLPRELLLSLHHNPSYDGDVENDAGESSD
;
A
#
# COMPACT_ATOMS: atom_id res chain seq x y z
N MET A 1 11.68 -7.20 6.33
CA MET A 1 10.37 -6.93 5.68
C MET A 1 9.31 -6.90 6.76
N ASN A 2 8.72 -5.74 7.09
CA ASN A 2 7.81 -5.64 8.25
C ASN A 2 6.41 -6.11 7.84
N ALA A 3 6.00 -7.27 8.36
CA ALA A 3 4.72 -7.89 8.01
C ALA A 3 3.49 -6.99 8.34
N ALA A 4 3.64 -6.00 9.22
CA ALA A 4 2.56 -5.19 9.77
C ALA A 4 1.68 -4.46 8.71
N SER A 5 2.26 -3.97 7.61
CA SER A 5 1.49 -3.30 6.54
C SER A 5 0.63 -4.30 5.75
N ALA A 6 1.20 -5.47 5.44
CA ALA A 6 0.51 -6.54 4.71
C ALA A 6 -0.60 -7.21 5.56
N TRP A 7 -0.40 -7.37 6.86
CA TRP A 7 -1.45 -7.90 7.76
C TRP A 7 -2.62 -6.93 7.93
N TYR A 8 -2.37 -5.62 7.96
CA TYR A 8 -3.42 -4.63 8.15
C TYR A 8 -4.30 -4.45 6.90
N THR A 9 -3.76 -4.63 5.70
CA THR A 9 -4.58 -4.64 4.46
C THR A 9 -5.52 -5.85 4.40
N LEU A 10 -5.13 -6.97 5.03
CA LEU A 10 -5.96 -8.16 5.21
C LEU A 10 -6.93 -8.07 6.40
N CYS A 11 -6.72 -7.11 7.32
CA CYS A 11 -7.62 -6.91 8.44
C CYS A 11 -8.99 -6.40 7.97
N SER A 12 -10.04 -7.09 8.41
CA SER A 12 -11.41 -6.57 8.30
C SER A 12 -11.53 -5.21 9.00
N ALA A 13 -12.38 -4.32 8.48
CA ALA A 13 -12.63 -3.00 9.05
C ALA A 13 -12.99 -3.06 10.54
N GLY A 14 -13.63 -4.15 10.98
CA GLY A 14 -13.92 -4.40 12.39
C GLY A 14 -12.68 -4.55 13.27
N GLN A 15 -11.64 -5.26 12.80
CA GLN A 15 -10.39 -5.44 13.57
C GLN A 15 -9.57 -4.16 13.60
N ALA A 16 -9.49 -3.43 12.49
CA ALA A 16 -8.85 -2.12 12.43
C ALA A 16 -9.49 -1.14 13.43
N ARG A 17 -10.83 -1.13 13.51
CA ARG A 17 -11.57 -0.33 14.50
C ARG A 17 -11.25 -0.75 15.93
N ARG A 18 -11.19 -2.06 16.23
CA ARG A 18 -10.82 -2.55 17.57
C ARG A 18 -9.42 -2.09 17.96
N LEU A 19 -8.46 -2.15 17.05
CA LEU A 19 -7.09 -1.68 17.29
C LEU A 19 -7.05 -0.18 17.56
N GLN A 20 -7.81 0.63 16.83
CA GLN A 20 -7.95 2.06 17.08
C GLN A 20 -8.58 2.34 18.46
N VAL A 21 -9.61 1.59 18.86
CA VAL A 21 -10.23 1.72 20.19
C VAL A 21 -9.22 1.43 21.29
N GLN A 22 -8.40 0.39 21.13
CA GLN A 22 -7.34 0.07 22.10
C GLN A 22 -6.28 1.17 22.16
N GLN A 23 -5.82 1.69 21.01
CA GLN A 23 -4.90 2.83 20.96
C GLN A 23 -5.47 4.03 21.73
N ASN A 24 -6.73 4.41 21.45
CA ASN A 24 -7.40 5.54 22.10
C ASN A 24 -7.53 5.34 23.62
N ARG A 25 -7.76 4.11 24.06
CA ARG A 25 -7.84 3.78 25.49
C ARG A 25 -6.48 3.92 26.16
N CYS A 26 -5.43 3.38 25.57
CA CYS A 26 -4.07 3.48 26.09
C CYS A 26 -3.60 4.94 26.17
N LEU A 27 -3.75 5.71 25.08
CA LEU A 27 -3.36 7.12 25.07
C LEU A 27 -4.07 7.90 26.17
N ARG A 28 -5.38 7.72 26.32
CA ARG A 28 -6.16 8.39 27.36
C ARG A 28 -5.71 8.03 28.78
N LEU A 29 -5.30 6.79 29.02
CA LEU A 29 -4.75 6.38 30.32
C LEU A 29 -3.41 7.04 30.59
N ILE A 30 -2.52 7.11 29.58
CA ILE A 30 -1.18 7.71 29.71
C ILE A 30 -1.28 9.21 30.02
N VAL A 31 -2.10 9.95 29.28
CA VAL A 31 -2.26 11.41 29.51
C VAL A 31 -3.25 11.75 30.63
N ARG A 32 -3.85 10.72 31.26
CA ARG A 32 -4.90 10.85 32.30
C ARG A 32 -6.07 11.75 31.87
N ALA A 33 -6.45 11.70 30.59
CA ALA A 33 -7.46 12.60 30.04
C ALA A 33 -8.89 12.22 30.47
N PRO A 34 -9.73 13.20 30.88
CA PRO A 34 -11.14 13.00 31.18
C PRO A 34 -11.94 12.43 30.00
N ARG A 35 -13.05 11.73 30.27
CA ARG A 35 -13.87 11.06 29.24
C ARG A 35 -14.44 12.02 28.19
N TYR A 36 -14.70 13.28 28.56
CA TYR A 36 -15.25 14.29 27.66
C TYR A 36 -14.22 14.88 26.68
N VAL A 37 -12.92 14.66 26.91
CA VAL A 37 -11.88 15.07 25.97
C VAL A 37 -11.96 14.20 24.73
N ARG A 38 -12.14 14.83 23.57
CA ARG A 38 -12.25 14.14 22.29
C ARG A 38 -10.90 13.45 21.94
N ASN A 39 -10.96 12.33 21.23
CA ASN A 39 -9.76 11.54 20.90
C ASN A 39 -8.81 12.32 19.96
N ASP A 40 -9.35 13.11 19.03
CA ASP A 40 -8.60 13.98 18.11
C ASP A 40 -7.70 14.98 18.86
N VAL A 41 -8.21 15.59 19.94
CA VAL A 41 -7.43 16.46 20.82
C VAL A 41 -6.27 15.70 21.45
N ILE A 42 -6.52 14.50 21.98
CA ILE A 42 -5.45 13.67 22.58
C ILE A 42 -4.38 13.33 21.54
N HIS A 43 -4.78 12.89 20.35
CA HIS A 43 -3.85 12.57 19.27
C HIS A 43 -3.00 13.76 18.83
N ARG A 44 -3.60 14.95 18.74
CA ARG A 44 -2.90 16.18 18.40
C ARG A 44 -1.91 16.57 19.50
N ASP A 45 -2.34 16.56 20.75
CA ASP A 45 -1.53 16.97 21.89
C ASP A 45 -0.37 15.99 22.16
N THR A 46 -0.55 14.69 21.87
CA THR A 46 0.52 13.67 21.93
C THR A 46 1.29 13.50 20.62
N ASN A 47 0.96 14.28 19.57
CA ASN A 47 1.50 14.14 18.23
C ASN A 47 1.55 12.68 17.73
N THR A 48 0.54 11.88 18.08
CA THR A 48 0.51 10.45 17.81
C THR A 48 -0.44 10.17 16.64
N PRO A 49 0.02 9.56 15.54
CA PRO A 49 -0.86 9.23 14.42
C PRO A 49 -1.89 8.17 14.83
N THR A 50 -3.04 8.19 14.16
CA THR A 50 -4.00 7.07 14.25
C THR A 50 -3.39 5.78 13.69
N VAL A 51 -3.95 4.64 14.06
CA VAL A 51 -3.51 3.33 13.54
C VAL A 51 -3.51 3.32 12.01
N GLN A 52 -4.56 3.88 11.40
CA GLN A 52 -4.69 3.91 9.94
C GLN A 52 -3.61 4.78 9.29
N GLU A 53 -3.33 5.96 9.83
CA GLU A 53 -2.27 6.84 9.33
C GLU A 53 -0.89 6.22 9.51
N TYR A 54 -0.64 5.59 10.66
CA TYR A 54 0.60 4.89 10.92
C TYR A 54 0.86 3.78 9.90
N VAL A 55 -0.15 2.93 9.67
CA VAL A 55 -0.04 1.86 8.67
C VAL A 55 0.13 2.43 7.27
N ARG A 56 -0.60 3.50 6.91
CA ARG A 56 -0.46 4.14 5.60
C ARG A 56 0.96 4.69 5.40
N LYS A 57 1.53 5.36 6.41
CA LYS A 57 2.90 5.87 6.38
C LYS A 57 3.91 4.74 6.26
N LEU A 58 3.71 3.67 7.03
CA LEU A 58 4.56 2.47 7.00
C LEU A 58 4.52 1.80 5.62
N ALA A 59 3.34 1.60 5.05
CA ALA A 59 3.17 1.01 3.72
C ALA A 59 3.86 1.86 2.65
N ARG A 60 3.67 3.19 2.66
CA ARG A 60 4.35 4.09 1.73
C ARG A 60 5.87 4.00 1.82
N ALA A 61 6.42 3.99 3.03
CA ALA A 61 7.86 3.87 3.22
C ALA A 61 8.40 2.52 2.70
N MET A 62 7.62 1.45 2.82
CA MET A 62 7.99 0.14 2.27
C MET A 62 7.99 0.11 0.76
N PHE A 63 6.94 0.61 0.13
CA PHE A 63 6.86 0.63 -1.33
C PHE A 63 7.92 1.55 -1.91
N ALA A 64 8.12 2.74 -1.33
CA ALA A 64 9.22 3.61 -1.74
C ALA A 64 10.58 2.91 -1.61
N ARG A 65 10.80 2.13 -0.54
CA ARG A 65 12.03 1.33 -0.42
C ARG A 65 12.13 0.25 -1.49
N ALA A 66 11.04 -0.44 -1.81
CA ALA A 66 11.00 -1.45 -2.86
C ALA A 66 11.30 -0.85 -4.24
N ASP A 67 10.75 0.33 -4.54
CA ASP A 67 10.97 1.08 -5.78
C ASP A 67 12.41 1.59 -5.94
N ASN A 68 13.16 1.74 -4.84
CA ASN A 68 14.56 2.15 -4.85
C ASN A 68 15.55 0.97 -4.75
N ASP A 69 15.06 -0.28 -4.69
CA ASP A 69 15.92 -1.46 -4.55
C ASP A 69 16.54 -1.86 -5.90
N ALA A 70 17.64 -2.60 -5.87
CA ALA A 70 18.31 -3.11 -7.07
C ALA A 70 17.46 -4.14 -7.83
N CYS A 71 16.45 -4.70 -7.18
CA CYS A 71 15.53 -5.66 -7.78
C CYS A 71 14.42 -4.94 -8.56
N ILE A 72 14.56 -4.90 -9.89
CA ILE A 72 13.60 -4.27 -10.82
C ILE A 72 12.17 -4.84 -10.67
N TYR A 73 12.05 -6.13 -10.33
CA TYR A 73 10.74 -6.78 -10.14
C TYR A 73 9.95 -6.27 -8.94
N LEU A 74 10.59 -5.55 -8.01
CA LEU A 74 9.94 -4.95 -6.85
C LEU A 74 9.48 -3.50 -7.12
N HIS A 75 9.81 -2.94 -8.28
CA HIS A 75 9.39 -1.60 -8.67
C HIS A 75 7.92 -1.59 -9.07
N GLY A 76 7.18 -0.57 -8.65
CA GLY A 76 5.80 -0.35 -9.08
C GLY A 76 4.78 -1.36 -8.52
N ILE A 77 5.11 -2.06 -7.43
CA ILE A 77 4.19 -3.05 -6.82
C ILE A 77 3.09 -2.43 -5.96
N ALA A 78 3.22 -1.15 -5.56
CA ALA A 78 2.26 -0.45 -4.71
C ALA A 78 0.81 -0.46 -5.25
N PRO A 79 0.56 -0.12 -6.54
CA PRO A 79 -0.77 -0.16 -7.14
C PRO A 79 -1.44 -1.54 -7.09
N LEU A 80 -0.65 -2.62 -7.14
CA LEU A 80 -1.17 -4.00 -7.10
C LEU A 80 -1.80 -4.37 -5.75
N HIS A 81 -1.42 -3.66 -4.68
CA HIS A 81 -1.90 -3.88 -3.33
C HIS A 81 -2.89 -2.80 -2.85
N ALA A 82 -3.23 -1.85 -3.72
CA ALA A 82 -4.28 -0.88 -3.44
C ALA A 82 -5.62 -1.60 -3.33
N ARG A 83 -6.27 -1.51 -2.17
CA ARG A 83 -7.61 -2.09 -1.99
C ARG A 83 -8.61 -1.30 -2.85
N PRO A 84 -9.33 -1.96 -3.77
CA PRO A 84 -10.35 -1.30 -4.59
C PRO A 84 -11.44 -0.68 -3.71
N PRO A 85 -12.12 0.39 -4.17
CA PRO A 85 -13.20 1.04 -3.42
C PRO A 85 -14.33 0.08 -3.07
N GLU A 86 -14.54 -0.97 -3.86
CA GLU A 86 -15.53 -2.02 -3.61
C GLU A 86 -15.12 -3.05 -2.55
N GLY A 87 -13.91 -2.93 -2.00
CA GLY A 87 -13.43 -3.77 -0.89
C GLY A 87 -13.06 -5.21 -1.27
N ARG A 88 -13.31 -5.64 -2.50
CA ARG A 88 -12.88 -6.93 -3.08
C ARG A 88 -11.49 -6.79 -3.70
N PRO A 89 -10.55 -7.72 -3.48
CA PRO A 89 -9.28 -7.69 -4.19
C PRO A 89 -9.52 -7.80 -5.71
N LEU A 90 -8.85 -6.97 -6.51
CA LEU A 90 -8.88 -7.13 -7.96
C LEU A 90 -8.24 -8.47 -8.31
N PRO A 91 -8.86 -9.27 -9.22
CA PRO A 91 -8.19 -10.40 -9.85
C PRO A 91 -6.78 -10.00 -10.32
N ARG A 92 -5.79 -10.85 -10.05
CA ARG A 92 -4.38 -10.62 -10.42
C ARG A 92 -4.25 -10.22 -11.90
N GLU A 93 -5.10 -10.77 -12.76
CA GLU A 93 -5.16 -10.50 -14.20
C GLU A 93 -5.47 -9.04 -14.55
N LEU A 94 -6.36 -8.37 -13.80
CA LEU A 94 -6.69 -6.95 -14.00
C LEU A 94 -5.55 -6.02 -13.56
N LEU A 95 -4.67 -6.51 -12.69
CA LEU A 95 -3.51 -5.77 -12.22
C LEU A 95 -2.31 -5.94 -13.15
N LEU A 96 -2.24 -7.07 -13.88
CA LEU A 96 -1.22 -7.32 -14.91
C LEU A 96 -1.53 -6.51 -16.19
N SER A 97 -2.80 -6.38 -16.57
CA SER A 97 -3.19 -5.59 -17.76
C SER A 97 -2.88 -4.10 -17.64
N LEU A 98 -2.82 -3.55 -16.41
CA LEU A 98 -2.43 -2.16 -16.15
C LEU A 98 -0.93 -1.89 -16.38
N HIS A 99 -0.07 -2.92 -16.38
CA HIS A 99 1.37 -2.76 -16.62
C HIS A 99 1.76 -2.97 -18.08
N HIS A 100 0.86 -3.48 -18.93
CA HIS A 100 1.16 -3.75 -20.34
C HIS A 100 1.30 -2.42 -21.09
N ASN A 101 2.47 -1.82 -21.00
CA ASN A 101 2.91 -0.78 -21.91
C ASN A 101 3.40 -1.48 -23.19
N PRO A 102 2.73 -1.28 -24.35
CA PRO A 102 3.20 -1.83 -25.60
C PRO A 102 4.37 -0.99 -26.07
N SER A 103 5.58 -1.38 -25.72
CA SER A 103 6.80 -0.73 -26.22
C SER A 103 7.90 -1.76 -26.42
N TYR A 104 7.56 -2.81 -27.15
CA TYR A 104 8.49 -3.58 -27.98
C TYR A 104 7.67 -4.14 -29.15
N ASP A 105 7.13 -3.25 -29.98
CA ASP A 105 6.88 -3.59 -31.38
C ASP A 105 8.20 -3.25 -32.09
N GLY A 106 9.11 -4.21 -32.04
CA GLY A 106 10.31 -4.14 -32.85
C GLY A 106 9.90 -4.50 -34.26
N ASP A 107 9.74 -3.48 -35.10
CA ASP A 107 9.71 -3.62 -36.55
C ASP A 107 10.94 -4.44 -36.98
N VAL A 108 10.76 -5.74 -37.18
CA VAL A 108 11.72 -6.54 -37.96
C VAL A 108 11.40 -6.25 -39.41
N GLU A 109 12.12 -5.26 -39.93
CA GLU A 109 12.27 -4.96 -41.35
C GLU A 109 12.42 -6.27 -42.14
N ASN A 110 11.42 -6.56 -42.97
CA ASN A 110 11.53 -7.51 -44.05
C ASN A 110 12.54 -6.95 -45.05
N ASP A 111 13.77 -7.45 -45.06
CA ASP A 111 14.59 -7.40 -46.28
C ASP A 111 15.58 -8.57 -46.34
N ALA A 112 15.22 -9.56 -47.16
CA ALA A 112 16.18 -10.46 -47.79
C ALA A 112 15.58 -10.89 -49.12
N GLY A 113 15.65 -9.97 -50.08
CA GLY A 113 15.53 -10.28 -51.50
C GLY A 113 16.49 -11.39 -51.91
N GLU A 114 15.91 -12.48 -52.37
CA GLU A 114 16.23 -13.18 -53.61
C GLU A 114 17.51 -12.68 -54.35
N SER A 115 18.52 -13.55 -54.43
CA SER A 115 19.40 -13.62 -55.60
C SER A 115 19.90 -15.05 -55.78
N SER A 116 19.44 -15.67 -56.87
CA SER A 116 20.12 -16.75 -57.57
C SER A 116 21.55 -16.36 -57.93
N ASP A 117 22.51 -17.27 -57.74
CA ASP A 117 23.13 -18.09 -58.80
C ASP A 117 23.96 -19.22 -58.17
#